data_AF-A0A8S9U8I0-F1
#
_entry.id   AF-A0A8S9U8I0-F1
#
_cell.length_a   1.000
_cell.length_b   1.000
_cell.length_c   1.000
_cell.angle_alpha   90.00
_cell.angle_beta   90.00
_cell.angle_gamma   90.00
#
_symmetry.space_group_name_H-M   'P 1'
#
loop_
_entity.id
_entity.type
_entity.pdbx_description
1 polymer ?
#
loop_
_entity_poly.entity_id
_entity_poly.type
_entity_poly.pdbx_seq_one_letter_code
_entity_poly.pdbx_strand_id
1 'polypeptide(L)'
;RSWLERLWVDWQVHIAARAAVDVHKPDVALVLGDQFDEGNRWTSYADYGEYAGRFFRVFSSFLPLKTLYLVGNHDTSFGRDMRIEDLKRYEVTFWEANRIDEIGGHTFVRLNTMALDADVASRAVKTEAKRFLESVNFGDLRARTNGSVVLLTHLPLFRVDDLQCGEERLREAGHVTYEHPGFKYETHHHVLSRELSTELLAKVRPDLVFSGHTHAWCAYKLP
;
A
#
# COMPACT_ATOMS: atom_id res chain seq x y z
N ARG A 1 0.97 10.75 22.04
CA ARG A 1 1.07 9.53 22.90
C ARG A 1 2.23 9.71 23.86
N SER A 2 2.14 9.17 25.06
CA SER A 2 3.26 9.15 26.01
C SER A 2 4.41 8.28 25.49
N TRP A 3 5.61 8.51 26.01
CA TRP A 3 6.78 7.69 25.67
C TRP A 3 6.60 6.20 26.04
N LEU A 4 5.93 5.93 27.18
CA LEU A 4 5.64 4.56 27.62
C LEU A 4 4.69 3.84 26.64
N GLU A 5 3.64 4.50 26.19
CA GLU A 5 2.73 3.94 25.19
C GLU A 5 3.45 3.66 23.87
N ARG A 6 4.34 4.57 23.44
CA ARG A 6 5.12 4.40 22.21
C ARG A 6 6.02 3.16 22.30
N LEU A 7 6.75 3.00 23.40
CA LEU A 7 7.59 1.82 23.63
C LEU A 7 6.80 0.53 23.69
N TRP A 8 5.65 0.55 24.36
CA TRP A 8 4.78 -0.61 24.47
C TRP A 8 4.27 -1.05 23.09
N VAL A 9 3.78 -0.11 22.28
CA VAL A 9 3.34 -0.39 20.89
C VAL A 9 4.50 -0.88 20.03
N ASP A 10 5.67 -0.25 20.13
CA ASP A 10 6.87 -0.67 19.37
C ASP A 10 7.27 -2.11 19.69
N TRP A 11 7.24 -2.48 20.98
CA TRP A 11 7.52 -3.84 21.42
C TRP A 11 6.49 -4.84 20.88
N GLN A 12 5.20 -4.52 20.95
CA GLN A 12 4.13 -5.38 20.43
C GLN A 12 4.28 -5.64 18.93
N VAL A 13 4.49 -4.58 18.14
CA VAL A 13 4.67 -4.69 16.69
C VAL A 13 5.95 -5.45 16.36
N HIS A 14 7.06 -5.19 17.08
CA HIS A 14 8.32 -5.89 16.86
C HIS A 14 8.18 -7.40 17.09
N ILE A 15 7.55 -7.82 18.19
CA ILE A 15 7.33 -9.24 18.49
C ILE A 15 6.39 -9.88 17.47
N ALA A 16 5.32 -9.19 17.05
CA ALA A 16 4.40 -9.71 16.04
C ALA A 16 5.09 -9.90 14.68
N ALA A 17 5.82 -8.89 14.20
CA ALA A 17 6.56 -8.96 12.94
C ALA A 17 7.63 -10.06 12.99
N ARG A 18 8.36 -10.17 14.11
CA ARG A 18 9.34 -11.24 14.31
C ARG A 18 8.70 -12.62 14.29
N ALA A 19 7.61 -12.81 15.03
CA ALA A 19 6.90 -14.08 15.07
C ALA A 19 6.41 -14.48 13.67
N ALA A 20 5.85 -13.54 12.90
CA ALA A 20 5.40 -13.80 11.53
C ALA A 20 6.56 -14.29 10.64
N VAL A 21 7.74 -13.65 10.72
CA VAL A 21 8.92 -14.06 9.94
C VAL A 21 9.48 -15.40 10.42
N ASP A 22 9.67 -15.56 11.74
CA ASP A 22 10.31 -16.76 12.31
C ASP A 22 9.46 -18.02 12.10
N VAL A 23 8.12 -17.89 12.18
CA VAL A 23 7.17 -19.00 12.02
C VAL A 23 6.92 -19.33 10.55
N HIS A 24 6.59 -18.33 9.73
CA HIS A 24 6.19 -18.59 8.34
C HIS A 24 7.36 -18.64 7.35
N LYS A 25 8.53 -18.12 7.74
CA LYS A 25 9.75 -18.07 6.91
C LYS A 25 9.49 -17.59 5.47
N PRO A 26 8.86 -16.41 5.29
CA PRO A 26 8.48 -15.93 3.98
C PRO A 26 9.71 -15.57 3.13
N ASP A 27 9.63 -15.78 1.82
CA ASP A 27 10.67 -15.33 0.87
C ASP A 27 10.60 -13.82 0.61
N VAL A 28 9.40 -13.24 0.70
CA VAL A 28 9.11 -11.84 0.39
C VAL A 28 8.19 -11.26 1.46
N ALA A 29 8.48 -10.03 1.89
CA ALA A 29 7.59 -9.24 2.73
C ALA A 29 6.98 -8.10 1.90
N LEU A 30 5.66 -7.89 2.03
CA LEU A 30 4.94 -6.79 1.38
C LEU A 30 4.45 -5.82 2.46
N VAL A 31 4.78 -4.54 2.34
CA VAL A 31 4.29 -3.47 3.21
C VAL A 31 3.49 -2.50 2.35
N LEU A 32 2.17 -2.57 2.46
CA LEU A 32 1.22 -1.95 1.53
C LEU A 32 0.88 -0.49 1.91
N GLY A 33 1.86 0.31 2.31
CA GLY A 33 1.68 1.71 2.75
C GLY A 33 1.47 1.90 4.23
N ASP A 34 1.36 3.16 4.61
CA ASP A 34 1.23 3.67 5.98
C ASP A 34 2.33 3.13 6.89
N GLN A 35 3.58 3.25 6.44
CA GLN A 35 4.75 3.01 7.28
C GLN A 35 4.80 4.03 8.44
N PHE A 36 4.21 5.20 8.25
CA PHE A 36 4.07 6.25 9.25
C PHE A 36 2.61 6.52 9.63
N ASP A 37 2.44 7.18 10.78
CA ASP A 37 1.18 7.84 11.16
C ASP A 37 1.14 9.27 10.58
N GLU A 38 2.31 9.91 10.40
CA GLU A 38 2.43 11.29 9.90
C GLU A 38 3.73 11.51 9.09
N GLY A 39 3.69 11.29 7.79
CA GLY A 39 4.78 11.52 6.82
C GLY A 39 4.55 12.72 5.88
N ASN A 40 3.48 13.48 6.11
CA ASN A 40 3.00 14.54 5.22
C ASN A 40 3.86 15.84 5.24
N ARG A 41 3.37 16.87 4.54
CA ARG A 41 4.02 18.18 4.38
C ARG A 41 4.38 18.93 5.66
N TRP A 42 3.75 18.57 6.78
CA TRP A 42 3.99 19.20 8.07
C TRP A 42 5.09 18.49 8.87
N THR A 43 5.45 17.27 8.47
CA THR A 43 6.54 16.51 9.09
C THR A 43 7.88 17.11 8.67
N SER A 44 8.68 17.55 9.65
CA SER A 44 10.03 18.05 9.39
C SER A 44 10.95 16.93 8.88
N TYR A 45 12.07 17.27 8.23
CA TYR A 45 13.05 16.25 7.81
C TYR A 45 13.65 15.49 9.01
N ALA A 46 13.79 16.14 10.17
CA ALA A 46 14.30 15.51 11.38
C ALA A 46 13.31 14.50 11.94
N ASP A 47 12.03 14.88 12.07
CA ASP A 47 10.98 13.99 12.57
C ASP A 47 10.78 12.82 11.60
N TYR A 48 10.74 13.09 10.30
CA TYR A 48 10.66 12.05 9.27
C TYR A 48 11.81 11.04 9.39
N GLY A 49 13.05 11.52 9.59
CA GLY A 49 14.22 10.67 9.80
C GLY A 49 14.10 9.82 11.08
N GLU A 50 13.58 10.39 12.17
CA GLU A 50 13.29 9.65 13.40
C GLU A 50 12.24 8.56 13.16
N TYR A 51 11.17 8.88 12.43
CA TYR A 51 10.07 7.97 12.12
C TYR A 51 10.56 6.80 11.26
N ALA A 52 11.32 7.09 10.19
CA ALA A 52 11.95 6.07 9.35
C ALA A 52 12.90 5.17 10.16
N GLY A 53 13.75 5.76 11.00
CA GLY A 53 14.66 5.00 11.86
C GLY A 53 13.91 4.11 12.85
N ARG A 54 12.78 4.58 13.42
CA ARG A 54 11.92 3.77 14.29
C ARG A 54 11.28 2.61 13.52
N PHE A 55 10.74 2.87 12.33
CA PHE A 55 10.13 1.85 11.48
C PHE A 55 11.11 0.69 11.25
N PHE A 56 12.34 0.97 10.77
CA PHE A 56 13.32 -0.09 10.51
C PHE A 56 13.83 -0.82 11.76
N ARG A 57 13.81 -0.18 12.94
CA ARG A 57 14.12 -0.87 14.20
C ARG A 57 13.01 -1.84 14.58
N VAL A 58 11.75 -1.38 14.56
CA VAL A 58 10.57 -2.18 14.92
C VAL A 58 10.41 -3.35 13.95
N PHE A 59 10.51 -3.11 12.65
CA PHE A 59 10.42 -4.13 11.60
C PHE A 59 11.77 -4.74 11.20
N SER A 60 12.74 -4.77 12.11
CA SER A 60 14.10 -5.26 11.82
C SER A 60 14.15 -6.70 11.29
N SER A 61 13.16 -7.54 11.62
CA SER A 61 13.01 -8.89 11.07
C SER A 61 12.74 -8.93 9.57
N PHE A 62 12.30 -7.82 8.95
CA PHE A 62 12.07 -7.73 7.50
C PHE A 62 13.36 -7.35 6.75
N LEU A 63 14.38 -6.79 7.42
CA LEU A 63 15.61 -6.33 6.78
C LEU A 63 16.37 -7.43 6.01
N PRO A 64 16.42 -8.70 6.49
CA PRO A 64 17.05 -9.78 5.72
C PRO A 64 16.20 -10.26 4.53
N LEU A 65 14.91 -9.92 4.48
CA LEU A 65 13.98 -10.36 3.44
C LEU A 65 13.99 -9.41 2.25
N LYS A 66 13.61 -9.92 1.08
CA LYS A 66 13.21 -9.06 -0.02
C LYS A 66 11.90 -8.37 0.37
N THR A 67 11.98 -7.11 0.76
CA THR A 67 10.80 -6.34 1.19
C THR A 67 10.38 -5.34 0.12
N LEU A 68 9.09 -5.36 -0.23
CA LEU A 68 8.47 -4.42 -1.15
C LEU A 68 7.62 -3.42 -0.37
N TYR A 69 8.02 -2.15 -0.40
CA TYR A 69 7.28 -1.06 0.20
C TYR A 69 6.42 -0.38 -0.87
N LEU A 70 5.17 -0.09 -0.50
CA LEU A 70 4.26 0.74 -1.26
C LEU A 70 3.98 2.01 -0.47
N VAL A 71 3.77 3.13 -1.13
CA VAL A 71 3.42 4.40 -0.47
C VAL A 71 1.95 4.40 -0.05
N GLY A 72 1.66 4.86 1.16
CA GLY A 72 0.31 5.07 1.70
C GLY A 72 -0.02 6.53 1.99
N ASN A 73 -1.27 6.78 2.38
CA ASN A 73 -1.76 8.14 2.58
C ASN A 73 -1.13 8.82 3.80
N HIS A 74 -0.77 8.06 4.83
CA HIS A 74 -0.06 8.62 5.96
C HIS A 74 1.41 8.94 5.63
N ASP A 75 1.98 8.32 4.60
CA ASP A 75 3.39 8.54 4.24
C ASP A 75 3.61 9.81 3.44
N THR A 76 2.66 10.21 2.58
CA THR A 76 2.82 11.36 1.66
C THR A 76 1.57 12.22 1.46
N SER A 77 0.52 12.02 2.27
CA SER A 77 -0.84 12.49 1.96
C SER A 77 -1.39 11.87 0.67
N PHE A 78 -2.60 12.28 0.31
CA PHE A 78 -3.36 11.83 -0.86
C PHE A 78 -4.29 12.94 -1.34
N GLY A 79 -4.89 12.78 -2.51
CA GLY A 79 -5.77 13.78 -3.12
C GLY A 79 -5.11 15.16 -3.26
N ARG A 80 -5.80 16.21 -2.79
CA ARG A 80 -5.36 17.61 -2.93
C ARG A 80 -4.10 17.96 -2.14
N ASP A 81 -3.82 17.23 -1.07
CA ASP A 81 -2.68 17.50 -0.19
C ASP A 81 -1.40 16.77 -0.60
N MET A 82 -1.47 15.91 -1.62
CA MET A 82 -0.32 15.17 -2.11
C MET A 82 0.66 16.08 -2.85
N ARG A 83 1.95 16.02 -2.48
CA ARG A 83 3.00 16.88 -3.01
C ARG A 83 4.19 16.09 -3.53
N ILE A 84 4.87 16.64 -4.53
CA ILE A 84 6.02 15.97 -5.13
C ILE A 84 7.20 15.93 -4.15
N GLU A 85 7.35 16.94 -3.29
CA GLU A 85 8.45 16.97 -2.32
C GLU A 85 8.33 15.83 -1.29
N ASP A 86 7.12 15.60 -0.78
CA ASP A 86 6.84 14.54 0.20
C ASP A 86 7.02 13.15 -0.44
N LEU A 87 6.55 12.98 -1.69
CA LEU A 87 6.76 11.75 -2.46
C LEU A 87 8.25 11.47 -2.67
N LYS A 88 9.05 12.47 -3.06
CA LYS A 88 10.49 12.28 -3.28
C LYS A 88 11.23 11.97 -1.98
N ARG A 89 10.83 12.56 -0.85
CA ARG A 89 11.36 12.22 0.47
C ARG A 89 11.04 10.76 0.84
N TYR A 90 9.81 10.31 0.55
CA TYR A 90 9.43 8.90 0.71
C TYR A 90 10.31 7.97 -0.12
N GLU A 91 10.49 8.28 -1.40
CA GLU A 91 11.23 7.40 -2.33
C GLU A 91 12.71 7.24 -1.99
N VAL A 92 13.33 8.25 -1.37
CA VAL A 92 14.70 8.13 -0.83
C VAL A 92 14.80 7.09 0.28
N THR A 93 13.71 6.85 1.02
CA THR A 93 13.68 5.95 2.18
C THR A 93 13.19 4.55 1.82
N PHE A 94 12.16 4.45 0.98
CA PHE A 94 11.42 3.21 0.71
C PHE A 94 11.38 2.81 -0.77
N TRP A 95 12.24 3.41 -1.59
CA TRP A 95 12.32 3.21 -3.04
C TRP A 95 11.18 3.86 -3.83
N GLU A 96 11.27 3.77 -5.16
CA GLU A 96 10.35 4.40 -6.10
C GLU A 96 8.90 3.97 -5.83
N ALA A 97 7.99 4.95 -5.84
CA ALA A 97 6.58 4.75 -5.50
C ALA A 97 5.82 3.98 -6.60
N ASN A 98 6.36 3.97 -7.82
CA ASN A 98 5.87 3.15 -8.93
C ASN A 98 7.02 2.28 -9.44
N ARG A 99 6.87 0.96 -9.38
CA ARG A 99 7.96 0.03 -9.70
C ARG A 99 7.45 -1.36 -10.05
N ILE A 100 8.21 -2.08 -10.87
CA ILE A 100 7.96 -3.48 -11.18
C ILE A 100 9.14 -4.31 -10.65
N ASP A 101 8.83 -5.40 -9.96
CA ASP A 101 9.82 -6.37 -9.48
C ASP A 101 9.44 -7.78 -9.92
N GLU A 102 10.42 -8.53 -10.43
CA GLU A 102 10.27 -9.93 -10.80
C GLU A 102 10.92 -10.81 -9.72
N ILE A 103 10.13 -11.64 -9.05
CA ILE A 103 10.57 -12.44 -7.90
C ILE A 103 9.97 -13.84 -8.02
N GLY A 104 10.83 -14.87 -8.05
CA GLY A 104 10.37 -16.27 -8.14
C GLY A 104 9.54 -16.59 -9.39
N GLY A 105 9.72 -15.85 -10.49
CA GLY A 105 8.93 -15.97 -11.71
C GLY A 105 7.59 -15.22 -11.69
N HIS A 106 7.20 -14.63 -10.56
CA HIS A 106 6.05 -13.73 -10.44
C HIS A 106 6.46 -12.28 -10.69
N THR A 107 5.54 -11.48 -11.20
CA THR A 107 5.76 -10.05 -11.44
C THR A 107 4.88 -9.23 -10.50
N PHE A 108 5.51 -8.42 -9.67
CA PHE A 108 4.85 -7.50 -8.75
C PHE A 108 4.83 -6.10 -9.37
N VAL A 109 3.63 -5.60 -9.65
CA VAL A 109 3.38 -4.26 -10.19
C VAL A 109 2.97 -3.37 -9.01
N ARG A 110 3.89 -2.51 -8.57
CA ARG A 110 3.66 -1.56 -7.47
C ARG A 110 3.29 -0.21 -8.07
N LEU A 111 2.11 0.28 -7.73
CA LEU A 111 1.62 1.56 -8.22
C LEU A 111 1.19 2.44 -7.07
N ASN A 112 1.65 3.69 -7.08
CA ASN A 112 1.06 4.76 -6.31
C ASN A 112 -0.27 5.15 -6.96
N THR A 113 -1.30 4.36 -6.71
CA THR A 113 -2.63 4.56 -7.29
C THR A 113 -3.32 5.80 -6.77
N MET A 114 -2.98 6.27 -5.55
CA MET A 114 -3.47 7.56 -5.05
C MET A 114 -3.03 8.70 -5.96
N ALA A 115 -1.79 8.66 -6.48
CA ALA A 115 -1.28 9.67 -7.43
C ALA A 115 -1.94 9.58 -8.83
N LEU A 116 -2.57 8.46 -9.16
CA LEU A 116 -3.27 8.25 -10.43
C LEU A 116 -4.73 8.71 -10.39
N ASP A 117 -5.30 8.87 -9.19
CA ASP A 117 -6.71 9.20 -9.04
C ASP A 117 -7.04 10.64 -9.48
N ALA A 118 -8.33 10.90 -9.67
CA ALA A 118 -8.81 12.11 -10.32
C ALA A 118 -8.65 13.37 -9.45
N ASP A 119 -8.69 13.22 -8.13
CA ASP A 119 -8.71 14.29 -7.13
C ASP A 119 -7.32 14.84 -6.75
N VAL A 120 -6.25 14.25 -7.30
CA VAL A 120 -4.87 14.74 -7.11
C VAL A 120 -4.66 16.09 -7.77
N ALA A 121 -4.36 17.11 -6.95
CA ALA A 121 -4.13 18.48 -7.41
C ALA A 121 -2.72 18.69 -8.00
N SER A 122 -1.70 17.99 -7.48
CA SER A 122 -0.32 18.15 -7.93
C SER A 122 -0.09 17.56 -9.32
N ARG A 123 0.14 18.42 -10.31
CA ARG A 123 0.43 18.01 -11.70
C ARG A 123 1.70 17.17 -11.80
N ALA A 124 2.73 17.47 -11.00
CA ALA A 124 4.00 16.75 -11.02
C ALA A 124 3.82 15.30 -10.56
N VAL A 125 3.17 15.10 -9.40
CA VAL A 125 2.85 13.77 -8.85
C VAL A 125 2.04 12.95 -9.84
N LYS A 126 0.97 13.53 -10.39
CA LYS A 126 0.11 12.88 -11.38
C LYS A 126 0.87 12.51 -12.65
N THR A 127 1.73 13.41 -13.12
CA THR A 127 2.52 13.20 -14.35
C THR A 127 3.52 12.07 -14.17
N GLU A 128 4.17 11.98 -13.01
CA GLU A 128 5.13 10.92 -12.73
C GLU A 128 4.47 9.54 -12.71
N ALA A 129 3.38 9.38 -11.95
CA ALA A 129 2.66 8.11 -11.88
C ALA A 129 2.08 7.70 -13.24
N LYS A 130 1.48 8.65 -13.97
CA LYS A 130 0.94 8.37 -15.33
C LYS A 130 2.04 8.02 -16.33
N ARG A 131 3.18 8.72 -16.30
CA ARG A 131 4.31 8.38 -17.20
C ARG A 131 4.80 6.97 -16.95
N PHE A 132 4.90 6.55 -15.70
CA PHE A 132 5.24 5.16 -15.39
C PHE A 132 4.21 4.19 -15.97
N LEU A 133 2.93 4.38 -15.66
CA LEU A 133 1.85 3.51 -16.13
C LEU A 133 1.80 3.39 -17.66
N GLU A 134 2.00 4.49 -18.39
CA GLU A 134 2.00 4.48 -19.87
C GLU A 134 3.31 4.00 -20.49
N SER A 135 4.42 4.04 -19.75
CA SER A 135 5.71 3.55 -20.25
C SER A 135 5.80 2.01 -20.28
N VAL A 136 4.92 1.32 -19.56
CA VAL A 136 4.94 -0.13 -19.42
C VAL A 136 4.01 -0.79 -20.44
N ASN A 137 4.56 -1.64 -21.31
CA ASN A 137 3.75 -2.57 -22.11
C ASN A 137 3.34 -3.78 -21.25
N PHE A 138 2.14 -3.70 -20.65
CA PHE A 138 1.60 -4.78 -19.82
C PHE A 138 1.27 -6.06 -20.61
N GLY A 139 1.10 -5.98 -21.93
CA GLY A 139 0.98 -7.15 -22.81
C GLY A 139 2.26 -7.97 -22.80
N ASP A 140 3.38 -7.31 -23.08
CA ASP A 140 4.71 -7.93 -23.08
C ASP A 140 5.12 -8.39 -21.68
N LEU A 141 4.83 -7.57 -20.66
CA LEU A 141 5.06 -7.92 -19.25
C LEU A 141 4.32 -9.20 -18.88
N ARG A 142 3.05 -9.34 -19.26
CA ARG A 142 2.30 -10.58 -19.00
C ARG A 142 2.89 -11.75 -19.78
N ALA A 143 3.24 -11.56 -21.04
CA ALA A 143 3.80 -12.61 -21.89
C ALA A 143 5.15 -13.16 -21.39
N ARG A 144 5.98 -12.31 -20.75
CA ARG A 144 7.25 -12.73 -20.14
C ARG A 144 7.12 -13.25 -18.70
N THR A 145 5.99 -13.01 -18.04
CA THR A 145 5.78 -13.46 -16.65
C THR A 145 5.41 -14.93 -16.65
N ASN A 146 6.26 -15.77 -16.06
CA ASN A 146 5.98 -17.21 -15.94
C ASN A 146 4.91 -17.53 -14.89
N GLY A 147 4.94 -16.80 -13.77
CA GLY A 147 4.02 -16.95 -12.66
C GLY A 147 2.85 -15.98 -12.75
N SER A 148 2.48 -15.44 -11.59
CA SER A 148 1.37 -14.48 -11.47
C SER A 148 1.83 -13.04 -11.68
N VAL A 149 0.96 -12.22 -12.27
CA VAL A 149 1.06 -10.76 -12.19
C VAL A 149 0.26 -10.30 -10.98
N VAL A 150 0.93 -9.67 -10.03
CA VAL A 150 0.36 -9.21 -8.76
C VAL A 150 0.36 -7.68 -8.74
N LEU A 151 -0.81 -7.06 -8.66
CA LEU A 151 -0.96 -5.62 -8.52
C LEU A 151 -0.98 -5.23 -7.04
N LEU A 152 -0.10 -4.34 -6.63
CA LEU A 152 -0.06 -3.79 -5.27
C LEU A 152 -0.56 -2.34 -5.29
N THR A 153 -1.61 -2.07 -4.51
CA THR A 153 -2.19 -0.74 -4.31
C THR A 153 -2.28 -0.44 -2.83
N HIS A 154 -2.30 0.84 -2.44
CA HIS A 154 -2.54 1.17 -1.02
C HIS A 154 -4.04 1.22 -0.75
N LEU A 155 -4.74 2.16 -1.41
CA LEU A 155 -6.20 2.15 -1.45
C LEU A 155 -6.71 0.92 -2.24
N PRO A 156 -7.71 0.20 -1.74
CA PRO A 156 -8.37 -0.86 -2.48
C PRO A 156 -8.97 -0.37 -3.79
N LEU A 157 -9.09 -1.28 -4.76
CA LEU A 157 -9.92 -1.07 -5.94
C LEU A 157 -11.37 -0.81 -5.54
N PHE A 158 -12.11 -0.16 -6.43
CA PHE A 158 -13.49 0.23 -6.22
C PHE A 158 -14.37 -0.95 -5.77
N ARG A 159 -15.04 -0.77 -4.62
CA ARG A 159 -16.17 -1.58 -4.16
C ARG A 159 -17.10 -0.71 -3.31
N VAL A 160 -18.37 -1.08 -3.24
CA VAL A 160 -19.40 -0.28 -2.55
C VAL A 160 -19.32 -0.46 -1.03
N ASP A 161 -19.06 -1.67 -0.58
CA ASP A 161 -18.98 -2.10 0.81
C ASP A 161 -18.21 -3.42 0.90
N ASP A 162 -18.15 -4.00 2.09
CA ASP A 162 -17.45 -5.25 2.38
C ASP A 162 -18.38 -6.47 2.49
N LEU A 163 -19.64 -6.38 2.08
CA LEU A 163 -20.59 -7.50 2.20
C LEU A 163 -20.19 -8.72 1.35
N GLN A 164 -19.28 -8.53 0.39
CA GLN A 164 -18.75 -9.58 -0.49
C GLN A 164 -17.29 -9.95 -0.18
N CYS A 165 -16.76 -9.57 0.99
CA CYS A 165 -15.38 -9.80 1.40
C CYS A 165 -15.11 -11.17 2.05
N GLY A 166 -16.08 -12.08 2.00
CA GLY A 166 -16.01 -13.43 2.57
C GLY A 166 -16.34 -13.50 4.06
N GLU A 167 -16.44 -14.74 4.56
CA GLU A 167 -16.89 -15.05 5.93
C GLU A 167 -16.01 -14.43 7.02
N GLU A 168 -14.69 -14.37 6.81
CA GLU A 168 -13.76 -13.77 7.79
C GLU A 168 -14.08 -12.30 8.07
N ARG A 169 -14.45 -11.54 7.03
CA ARG A 169 -14.87 -10.13 7.19
C ARG A 169 -16.22 -10.01 7.88
N LEU A 170 -17.14 -10.94 7.63
CA LEU A 170 -18.46 -10.93 8.28
C LEU A 170 -18.39 -11.32 9.77
N ARG A 171 -17.37 -12.08 10.16
CA ARG A 171 -17.16 -12.56 11.55
C ARG A 171 -16.12 -11.76 12.31
N GLU A 172 -15.47 -10.80 11.65
CA GLU A 172 -14.44 -9.97 12.26
C GLU A 172 -15.00 -9.28 13.51
N ALA A 173 -14.27 -9.42 14.62
CA ALA A 173 -14.63 -8.85 15.91
C ALA A 173 -13.40 -8.21 16.56
N GLY A 174 -13.61 -7.11 17.27
CA GLY A 174 -12.55 -6.29 17.85
C GLY A 174 -12.21 -5.06 16.99
N HIS A 175 -11.50 -4.10 17.58
CA HIS A 175 -11.19 -2.80 16.98
C HIS A 175 -10.15 -2.83 15.83
N VAL A 176 -10.04 -3.93 15.08
CA VAL A 176 -9.17 -3.99 13.90
C VAL A 176 -9.74 -3.07 12.82
N THR A 177 -11.04 -3.16 12.59
CA THR A 177 -11.79 -2.32 11.65
C THR A 177 -12.75 -1.40 12.42
N TYR A 178 -12.76 -0.11 12.07
CA TYR A 178 -13.72 0.85 12.63
C TYR A 178 -15.11 0.75 11.98
N GLU A 179 -15.16 0.30 10.73
CA GLU A 179 -16.38 0.25 9.92
C GLU A 179 -17.04 -1.12 9.89
N HIS A 180 -18.37 -1.14 9.99
CA HIS A 180 -19.18 -2.34 9.80
C HIS A 180 -19.12 -2.82 8.33
N PRO A 181 -19.21 -4.13 8.02
CA PRO A 181 -19.14 -4.62 6.64
C PRO A 181 -20.10 -3.97 5.64
N GLY A 182 -21.26 -3.50 6.12
CA GLY A 182 -22.26 -2.76 5.31
C GLY A 182 -22.02 -1.25 5.16
N PHE A 183 -20.93 -0.71 5.72
CA PHE A 183 -20.54 0.69 5.56
C PHE A 183 -20.30 1.01 4.09
N LYS A 184 -20.80 2.15 3.64
CA LYS A 184 -20.72 2.55 2.23
C LYS A 184 -19.44 3.35 2.02
N TYR A 185 -18.52 2.77 1.27
CA TYR A 185 -17.24 3.40 1.00
C TYR A 185 -17.39 4.59 0.05
N GLU A 186 -16.73 5.68 0.45
CA GLU A 186 -16.52 6.86 -0.38
C GLU A 186 -15.27 6.68 -1.26
N THR A 187 -15.41 6.97 -2.55
CA THR A 187 -14.30 6.97 -3.52
C THR A 187 -13.32 8.11 -3.23
N HIS A 188 -12.05 7.92 -3.59
CA HIS A 188 -10.94 8.85 -3.31
C HIS A 188 -10.56 8.96 -1.83
N HIS A 189 -11.43 8.48 -0.93
CA HIS A 189 -11.14 8.36 0.48
C HIS A 189 -10.81 6.91 0.84
N HIS A 190 -11.82 6.04 0.87
CA HIS A 190 -11.67 4.67 1.34
C HIS A 190 -11.23 3.70 0.25
N VAL A 191 -11.64 3.96 -1.00
CA VAL A 191 -11.37 3.13 -2.18
C VAL A 191 -11.08 4.01 -3.38
N LEU A 192 -10.39 3.47 -4.38
CA LEU A 192 -10.15 4.17 -5.65
C LEU A 192 -11.47 4.42 -6.41
N SER A 193 -11.45 5.39 -7.32
CA SER A 193 -12.54 5.58 -8.27
C SER A 193 -12.81 4.34 -9.12
N ARG A 194 -14.08 4.20 -9.56
CA ARG A 194 -14.51 3.08 -10.42
C ARG A 194 -13.77 3.09 -11.75
N GLU A 195 -13.57 4.28 -12.31
CA GLU A 195 -12.90 4.52 -13.58
C GLU A 195 -11.45 4.07 -13.52
N LEU A 196 -10.70 4.53 -12.51
CA LEU A 196 -9.31 4.13 -12.32
C LEU A 196 -9.18 2.63 -12.05
N SER A 197 -10.07 2.07 -11.21
CA SER A 197 -10.05 0.63 -10.92
C SER A 197 -10.27 -0.20 -12.18
N THR A 198 -11.20 0.21 -13.03
CA THR A 198 -11.48 -0.45 -14.32
C THR A 198 -10.29 -0.32 -15.27
N GLU A 199 -9.68 0.86 -15.36
CA GLU A 199 -8.50 1.11 -16.18
C GLU A 199 -7.32 0.24 -15.76
N LEU A 200 -7.03 0.16 -14.46
CA LEU A 200 -5.93 -0.64 -13.91
C LEU A 200 -6.12 -2.14 -14.19
N LEU A 201 -7.34 -2.65 -14.01
CA LEU A 201 -7.66 -4.06 -14.30
C LEU A 201 -7.53 -4.36 -15.79
N ALA A 202 -7.99 -3.46 -16.66
CA ALA A 202 -7.90 -3.63 -18.11
C ALA A 202 -6.45 -3.57 -18.62
N LYS A 203 -5.64 -2.62 -18.11
CA LYS A 203 -4.23 -2.46 -18.51
C LYS A 203 -3.35 -3.57 -17.94
N VAL A 204 -3.35 -3.74 -16.61
CA VAL A 204 -2.41 -4.62 -15.90
C VAL A 204 -2.80 -6.10 -16.06
N ARG A 205 -4.11 -6.40 -16.15
CA ARG A 205 -4.67 -7.76 -16.14
C ARG A 205 -4.04 -8.65 -15.05
N PRO A 206 -4.08 -8.21 -13.77
CA PRO A 206 -3.46 -8.96 -12.68
C PRO A 206 -4.22 -10.25 -12.37
N ASP A 207 -3.51 -11.25 -11.88
CA ASP A 207 -4.13 -12.46 -11.32
C ASP A 207 -4.54 -12.25 -9.85
N LEU A 208 -3.81 -11.38 -9.14
CA LEU A 208 -4.05 -11.03 -7.73
C LEU A 208 -3.86 -9.54 -7.51
N VAL A 209 -4.66 -8.97 -6.60
CA VAL A 209 -4.52 -7.59 -6.14
C VAL A 209 -4.40 -7.61 -4.63
N PHE A 210 -3.36 -6.97 -4.10
CA PHE A 210 -3.22 -6.74 -2.66
C PHE A 210 -3.35 -5.25 -2.36
N SER A 211 -4.15 -4.93 -1.34
CA SER A 211 -4.44 -3.57 -0.90
C SER A 211 -4.49 -3.46 0.62
N GLY A 212 -4.39 -2.24 1.13
CA GLY A 212 -4.45 -1.91 2.56
C GLY A 212 -5.56 -0.88 2.86
N HIS A 213 -5.19 0.14 3.65
CA HIS A 213 -5.95 1.36 3.97
C HIS A 213 -7.25 1.19 4.80
N THR A 214 -8.15 0.29 4.41
CA THR A 214 -9.49 0.15 5.04
C THR A 214 -9.47 -0.49 6.44
N HIS A 215 -8.29 -0.91 6.91
CA HIS A 215 -8.07 -1.62 8.18
C HIS A 215 -8.93 -2.88 8.35
N ALA A 216 -9.45 -3.42 7.25
CA ALA A 216 -10.35 -4.57 7.25
C ALA A 216 -9.77 -5.74 6.46
N TRP A 217 -9.95 -6.96 6.97
CA TRP A 217 -9.74 -8.15 6.17
C TRP A 217 -10.74 -8.21 5.02
N CYS A 218 -10.31 -8.50 3.80
CA CYS A 218 -11.23 -8.74 2.70
C CYS A 218 -10.66 -9.68 1.64
N ALA A 219 -11.43 -10.73 1.33
CA ALA A 219 -11.20 -11.58 0.17
C ALA A 219 -12.34 -11.35 -0.84
N TYR A 220 -12.11 -10.47 -1.82
CA TYR A 220 -13.09 -10.13 -2.84
C TYR A 220 -12.72 -10.74 -4.19
N LYS A 221 -13.68 -11.38 -4.86
CA LYS A 221 -13.49 -11.90 -6.22
C LYS A 221 -13.93 -10.84 -7.23
N LEU A 222 -12.98 -10.28 -7.95
CA LEU A 222 -13.26 -9.35 -9.04
C LEU A 222 -14.06 -10.07 -10.15
N PRO A 223 -15.01 -9.37 -10.80
CA PRO A 223 -15.80 -9.92 -11.91
C PRO A 223 -14.94 -10.41 -13.08
#